data_AF-A0A3N4IKM3-F1
#
_entry.id   AF-A0A3N4IKM3-F1
#
_cell.length_a   1.000
_cell.length_b   1.000
_cell.length_c   1.000
_cell.angle_alpha   90.00
_cell.angle_beta   90.00
_cell.angle_gamma   90.00
#
_symmetry.space_group_name_H-M   'P 1'
#
loop_
_entity.id
_entity.type
_entity.pdbx_description
1 polymer ?
#
loop_
_entity_poly.entity_id
_entity_poly.type
_entity_poly.pdbx_seq_one_letter_code
_entity_poly.pdbx_strand_id
1 'polypeptide(L)'
;MPIRVVSKRRTGTQPHPHETVIYIGRPSPLGNPFPLHQEAQRAEVVEKYDAYLKKAYGENAALREELHRIAGKVKAGESVAVQCWCSPLKCHGDVVVKAVEWIVREGQGIGGLRGGE
;
A
#
# COMPACT_ATOMS: atom_id res chain seq x y z
N MET A 1 3.86 -14.15 3.23
CA MET A 1 4.65 -13.02 2.72
C MET A 1 4.67 -11.96 3.81
N PRO A 2 5.81 -11.35 4.12
CA PRO A 2 6.00 -10.54 5.32
C PRO A 2 5.23 -9.20 5.29
N ILE A 3 4.49 -8.90 4.23
CA ILE A 3 3.57 -7.78 4.19
C ILE A 3 2.24 -8.18 3.54
N ARG A 4 1.11 -7.68 4.06
CA ARG A 4 -0.22 -7.89 3.49
C ARG A 4 -1.20 -6.76 3.83
N VAL A 5 -2.33 -6.71 3.13
CA VAL A 5 -3.42 -5.76 3.44
C VAL A 5 -4.38 -6.34 4.48
N VAL A 6 -4.79 -5.53 5.45
CA VAL A 6 -5.85 -5.81 6.42
C VAL A 6 -6.92 -4.72 6.42
N SER A 7 -8.10 -5.06 6.92
CA SER A 7 -9.18 -4.10 7.08
C SER A 7 -9.02 -3.28 8.36
N LYS A 8 -9.46 -2.02 8.31
CA LYS A 8 -9.73 -1.23 9.52
C LYS A 8 -11.12 -1.50 10.09
N ARG A 9 -12.03 -2.04 9.28
CA ARG A 9 -13.39 -2.38 9.71
C ARG A 9 -13.32 -3.62 10.58
N ARG A 10 -14.03 -3.60 11.70
CA ARG A 10 -14.13 -4.76 12.61
C ARG A 10 -14.67 -6.03 11.92
N THR A 11 -15.44 -5.86 10.85
CA THR A 11 -16.04 -6.94 10.06
C THR A 11 -15.14 -7.47 8.94
N GLY A 12 -13.98 -6.87 8.71
CA GLY A 12 -13.05 -7.29 7.66
C GLY A 12 -11.91 -8.18 8.19
N THR A 13 -10.95 -8.47 7.32
CA THR A 13 -9.75 -9.25 7.68
C THR A 13 -8.92 -8.50 8.71
N GLN A 14 -8.81 -9.04 9.92
CA GLN A 14 -8.06 -8.42 11.01
C GLN A 14 -6.56 -8.80 10.95
N PRO A 15 -5.67 -7.96 11.52
CA PRO A 15 -4.27 -8.33 11.73
C PRO A 15 -4.14 -9.39 12.81
N HIS A 16 -3.11 -10.21 12.71
CA HIS A 16 -2.68 -11.11 13.78
C HIS A 16 -1.95 -10.32 14.88
N PRO A 17 -1.95 -10.79 16.14
CA PRO A 17 -1.36 -10.06 17.27
C PRO A 17 0.15 -9.74 17.13
N HIS A 18 0.88 -10.51 16.34
CA HIS A 18 2.32 -10.34 16.12
C HIS A 18 2.65 -9.48 14.89
N GLU A 19 1.65 -9.02 14.13
CA GLU A 19 1.87 -8.17 12.97
C GLU A 19 2.03 -6.69 13.38
N THR A 20 3.05 -6.03 12.82
CA THR A 20 3.17 -4.57 12.89
C THR A 20 2.10 -3.94 12.00
N VAL A 21 1.11 -3.28 12.61
CA VAL A 21 -0.02 -2.67 11.89
C VAL A 21 0.31 -1.24 11.49
N ILE A 22 0.18 -0.91 10.19
CA ILE A 22 0.47 0.42 9.64
C ILE A 22 -0.75 0.93 8.90
N TYR A 23 -1.35 2.02 9.35
CA TYR A 23 -2.50 2.61 8.67
C TYR A 23 -2.09 3.40 7.42
N ILE A 24 -2.67 3.05 6.27
CA ILE A 24 -2.37 3.66 4.96
C ILE A 24 -3.57 4.40 4.35
N GLY A 25 -4.67 4.56 5.10
CA GLY A 25 -5.80 5.37 4.67
C GLY A 25 -5.53 6.86 4.85
N ARG A 26 -6.44 7.73 4.40
CA ARG A 26 -6.30 9.18 4.60
C ARG A 26 -6.41 9.54 6.10
N PRO A 27 -5.63 10.53 6.60
CA PRO A 27 -4.70 11.42 5.88
C PRO A 27 -3.23 10.93 5.83
N SER A 28 -2.95 9.62 5.85
CA SER A 28 -1.55 9.13 5.78
C SER A 28 -0.85 9.51 4.46
N PRO A 29 0.51 9.50 4.42
CA PRO A 29 1.27 9.76 3.20
C PRO A 29 0.98 8.79 2.04
N LEU A 30 0.51 7.58 2.35
CA LEU A 30 0.13 6.56 1.37
C LEU A 30 -1.38 6.53 1.10
N GLY A 31 -2.14 7.50 1.62
CA GLY A 31 -3.57 7.60 1.36
C GLY A 31 -3.87 7.79 -0.12
N ASN A 32 -4.82 7.02 -0.66
CA ASN A 32 -5.29 7.25 -2.03
C ASN A 32 -5.92 8.66 -2.14
N PRO A 33 -5.42 9.57 -2.99
CA PRO A 33 -6.01 10.90 -3.17
C PRO A 33 -7.32 10.86 -3.96
N PHE A 34 -7.61 9.76 -4.67
CA PHE A 34 -8.83 9.59 -5.44
C PHE A 34 -9.94 9.00 -4.53
N PRO A 35 -10.99 9.77 -4.21
CA PRO A 35 -12.11 9.26 -3.43
C PRO A 35 -12.90 8.21 -4.21
N LEU A 36 -13.38 7.18 -3.51
CA LEU A 36 -14.33 6.21 -4.05
C LEU A 36 -15.75 6.71 -3.75
N HIS A 37 -16.49 7.10 -4.79
CA HIS A 37 -17.88 7.55 -4.65
C HIS A 37 -18.89 6.43 -4.89
N GLN A 38 -18.60 5.55 -5.86
CA GLN A 38 -19.45 4.42 -6.22
C GLN A 38 -18.59 3.15 -6.36
N GLU A 39 -19.15 2.00 -5.95
CA GLU A 39 -18.42 0.72 -6.01
C GLU A 39 -17.96 0.35 -7.43
N ALA A 40 -18.73 0.73 -8.47
CA ALA A 40 -18.37 0.51 -9.87
C ALA A 40 -17.03 1.18 -10.26
N GLN A 41 -16.62 2.25 -9.56
CA GLN A 41 -15.38 2.99 -9.84
C GLN A 41 -14.16 2.41 -9.12
N ARG A 42 -14.34 1.37 -8.28
CA ARG A 42 -13.25 0.83 -7.44
C ARG A 42 -12.02 0.42 -8.24
N ALA A 43 -12.23 -0.24 -9.38
CA ALA A 43 -11.14 -0.66 -10.25
C ALA A 43 -10.35 0.55 -10.79
N GLU A 44 -11.05 1.55 -11.31
CA GLU A 44 -10.49 2.78 -11.86
C GLU A 44 -9.74 3.59 -10.79
N VAL A 45 -10.33 3.76 -9.59
CA VAL A 45 -9.73 4.51 -8.48
C VAL A 45 -8.42 3.87 -7.98
N VAL A 46 -8.34 2.53 -8.01
CA VAL A 46 -7.10 1.81 -7.65
C VAL A 46 -6.06 1.91 -8.76
N GLU A 47 -6.47 1.86 -10.02
CA GLU A 47 -5.56 2.04 -11.16
C GLU A 47 -4.98 3.47 -11.22
N LYS A 48 -5.82 4.49 -11.00
CA LYS A 48 -5.36 5.88 -10.84
C LYS A 48 -4.36 6.01 -9.70
N TYR A 49 -4.58 5.30 -8.59
CA TYR A 49 -3.64 5.29 -7.48
C TYR A 49 -2.30 4.65 -7.84
N ASP A 50 -2.28 3.55 -8.59
CA ASP A 50 -1.05 2.93 -9.08
C ASP A 50 -0.20 3.92 -9.90
N ALA A 51 -0.84 4.57 -10.87
CA ALA A 51 -0.18 5.60 -11.68
C ALA A 51 0.29 6.80 -10.82
N TYR A 52 -0.53 7.24 -9.87
CA TYR A 52 -0.17 8.30 -8.94
C TYR A 52 1.03 7.93 -8.07
N LEU A 53 1.05 6.73 -7.47
CA LEU A 53 2.11 6.28 -6.58
C LEU A 53 3.46 6.29 -7.28
N LYS A 54 3.52 5.81 -8.53
CA LYS A 54 4.72 5.81 -9.38
C LYS A 54 5.26 7.22 -9.61
N LYS A 55 4.39 8.16 -9.96
CA LYS A 55 4.76 9.58 -10.15
C LYS A 55 5.18 10.22 -8.83
N ALA A 56 4.34 10.10 -7.81
CA ALA A 56 4.53 10.72 -6.51
C ALA A 56 5.77 10.20 -5.78
N TYR A 57 6.23 8.98 -6.06
CA TYR A 57 7.49 8.48 -5.49
C TYR A 57 8.70 9.37 -5.84
N GLY A 58 8.73 9.96 -7.04
CA GLY A 58 9.78 10.89 -7.45
C GLY A 58 9.60 12.32 -6.94
N GLU A 59 8.36 12.73 -6.68
CA GLU A 59 8.00 14.14 -6.40
C GLU A 59 7.68 14.41 -4.92
N ASN A 60 7.25 13.39 -4.17
CA ASN A 60 6.76 13.50 -2.80
C ASN A 60 7.68 12.74 -1.83
N ALA A 61 8.51 13.50 -1.10
CA ALA A 61 9.45 12.95 -0.14
C ALA A 61 8.77 12.13 0.98
N ALA A 62 7.67 12.63 1.56
CA ALA A 62 6.98 11.96 2.66
C ALA A 62 6.40 10.60 2.23
N LEU A 63 5.84 10.52 1.02
CA LEU A 63 5.34 9.27 0.45
C LEU A 63 6.49 8.28 0.22
N ARG A 64 7.60 8.74 -0.37
CA ARG A 64 8.79 7.92 -0.62
C ARG A 64 9.40 7.40 0.68
N GLU A 65 9.59 8.28 1.67
CA GLU A 65 10.13 7.93 2.99
C GLU A 65 9.25 6.90 3.70
N GLU A 66 7.92 7.04 3.62
CA GLU A 66 7.01 6.09 4.24
C GLU A 66 7.08 4.70 3.57
N LEU A 67 7.18 4.62 2.24
CA LEU A 67 7.41 3.35 1.54
C LEU A 67 8.73 2.69 1.98
N HIS A 68 9.81 3.46 2.07
CA HIS A 68 11.12 2.96 2.52
C HIS A 68 11.11 2.54 3.99
N ARG A 69 10.39 3.28 4.85
CA ARG A 69 10.22 2.91 6.26
C ARG A 69 9.52 1.56 6.39
N ILE A 70 8.44 1.35 5.65
CA ILE A 70 7.72 0.06 5.64
C ILE A 70 8.61 -1.05 5.08
N ALA A 71 9.31 -0.80 3.97
CA ALA A 71 10.24 -1.76 3.37
C ALA A 71 11.38 -2.13 4.32
N GLY A 72 11.91 -1.18 5.10
CA GLY A 72 12.92 -1.45 6.12
C GLY A 72 12.45 -2.42 7.21
N LYS A 73 11.20 -2.27 7.67
CA LYS A 73 10.58 -3.21 8.62
C LYS A 73 10.45 -4.62 8.04
N VAL A 74 9.99 -4.70 6.80
CA VAL A 74 9.88 -5.98 6.09
C VAL A 74 11.26 -6.63 5.90
N LYS A 75 12.28 -5.87 5.50
CA LYS A 75 13.68 -6.36 5.39
C LYS A 75 14.24 -6.83 6.74
N ALA A 76 13.84 -6.20 7.84
CA ALA A 76 14.22 -6.60 9.19
C ALA A 76 13.52 -7.88 9.69
N GLY A 77 12.64 -8.47 8.88
CA GLY A 77 11.91 -9.70 9.22
C GLY A 77 10.59 -9.47 9.97
N GLU A 78 10.14 -8.21 10.10
CA GLU A 78 8.81 -7.94 10.67
C GLU A 78 7.70 -8.43 9.73
N SER A 79 6.66 -9.05 10.31
CA SER A 79 5.40 -9.26 9.60
C SER A 79 4.57 -7.99 9.68
N VAL A 80 4.30 -7.35 8.55
CA VAL A 80 3.66 -6.05 8.44
C VAL A 80 2.25 -6.17 7.87
N ALA A 81 1.28 -5.58 8.55
CA ALA A 81 -0.09 -5.48 8.08
C ALA A 81 -0.43 -4.02 7.72
N VAL A 82 -0.55 -3.71 6.43
CA VAL A 82 -1.01 -2.38 6.01
C VAL A 82 -2.54 -2.31 6.08
N GLN A 83 -3.06 -1.35 6.85
CA GLN A 83 -4.47 -1.28 7.20
C GLN A 83 -5.20 -0.21 6.37
N CYS A 84 -6.30 -0.61 5.73
CA CYS A 84 -7.18 0.30 4.98
C CYS A 84 -8.67 -0.02 5.22
N TRP A 85 -9.54 0.98 5.05
CA TRP A 85 -11.00 0.82 5.16
C TRP A 85 -11.64 0.08 3.98
N CYS A 86 -10.96 0.00 2.83
CA CYS A 86 -11.49 -0.59 1.60
C CYS A 86 -11.35 -2.12 1.54
N SER A 87 -10.37 -2.69 2.24
CA SER A 87 -10.15 -4.13 2.33
C SER A 87 -11.36 -4.82 3.00
N PRO A 88 -11.83 -5.98 2.51
CA PRO A 88 -11.15 -6.93 1.62
C PRO A 88 -11.39 -6.74 0.11
N LEU A 89 -12.20 -5.78 -0.30
CA LEU A 89 -12.39 -5.47 -1.72
C LEU A 89 -11.10 -4.85 -2.30
N LYS A 90 -10.99 -4.83 -3.64
CA LYS A 90 -9.84 -4.22 -4.35
C LYS A 90 -9.49 -2.87 -3.72
N CYS A 91 -8.23 -2.74 -3.29
CA CYS A 91 -7.78 -1.69 -2.40
C CYS A 91 -6.49 -1.06 -2.92
N HIS A 92 -6.28 0.22 -2.62
CA HIS A 92 -4.99 0.86 -2.89
C HIS A 92 -3.84 0.24 -2.10
N GLY A 93 -4.15 -0.43 -0.99
CA GLY A 93 -3.17 -1.19 -0.21
C GLY A 93 -2.50 -2.31 -0.99
N ASP A 94 -3.18 -2.89 -1.98
CA ASP A 94 -2.60 -3.91 -2.85
C ASP A 94 -1.45 -3.34 -3.68
N VAL A 95 -1.58 -2.08 -4.12
CA VAL A 95 -0.52 -1.34 -4.82
C VAL A 95 0.64 -1.02 -3.87
N VAL A 96 0.35 -0.60 -2.64
CA VAL A 96 1.37 -0.33 -1.60
C VAL A 96 2.19 -1.59 -1.30
N VAL A 97 1.53 -2.75 -1.12
CA VAL A 97 2.19 -4.04 -0.89
C VAL A 97 3.18 -4.34 -2.02
N LYS A 98 2.73 -4.27 -3.27
CA LYS A 98 3.59 -4.49 -4.45
C LYS A 98 4.78 -3.54 -4.49
N ALA A 99 4.58 -2.26 -4.18
CA ALA A 99 5.65 -1.28 -4.16
C ALA A 99 6.69 -1.57 -3.06
N VAL A 100 6.24 -1.96 -1.86
CA VAL A 100 7.14 -2.35 -0.77
C VAL A 100 7.92 -3.61 -1.13
N GLU A 101 7.26 -4.64 -1.64
CA GLU A 101 7.92 -5.89 -2.06
C GLU A 101 9.00 -5.63 -3.11
N TRP A 102 8.71 -4.73 -4.06
CA TRP A 102 9.69 -4.29 -5.04
C TRP A 102 10.91 -3.61 -4.41
N ILE A 103 10.71 -2.65 -3.50
CA ILE A 103 11.81 -1.98 -2.77
C ILE A 103 12.61 -2.98 -1.93
N VAL A 104 11.93 -3.98 -1.37
CA VAL A 104 12.57 -5.07 -0.62
C VAL A 104 13.53 -5.85 -1.51
N ARG A 105 13.10 -6.22 -2.73
CA ARG A 105 13.87 -7.04 -3.67
C ARG A 105 14.99 -6.28 -4.41
N GLU A 106 14.69 -5.10 -4.94
CA GLU A 106 15.57 -4.37 -5.88
C GLU A 106 16.46 -3.31 -5.22
N GLY A 107 16.28 -3.04 -3.93
CA GLY A 107 17.13 -2.12 -3.19
C GLY A 107 16.85 -0.63 -3.42
N GLN A 108 16.44 -0.18 -4.62
CA GLN A 108 16.07 1.22 -4.91
C GLN A 108 15.05 1.38 -6.07
N GLY A 109 14.07 2.30 -5.90
CA GLY A 109 13.13 2.74 -6.94
C GLY A 109 11.88 1.85 -7.10
N ILE A 110 10.84 2.37 -7.76
CA ILE A 110 9.61 1.61 -8.10
C ILE A 110 9.24 1.66 -9.60
N GLY A 111 10.14 2.19 -10.44
CA GLY A 111 9.90 2.40 -11.88
C GLY A 111 9.77 1.13 -12.72
N GLY A 112 10.21 -0.02 -12.20
CA GLY A 112 10.11 -1.32 -12.86
C GLY A 112 8.84 -2.11 -12.57
N LEU A 113 7.90 -1.56 -11.78
CA LEU A 113 6.55 -2.11 -11.58
C LEU A 113 5.73 -2.05 -12.89
N ARG A 114 6.16 -2.75 -13.94
CA ARG A 114 5.32 -3.04 -15.09
C ARG A 114 4.26 -4.03 -14.64
N GLY A 115 3.00 -3.66 -14.87
CA GLY A 115 1.86 -4.49 -14.52
C GLY A 115 2.03 -5.87 -15.12
N GLY A 116 2.00 -6.90 -14.27
CA GLY A 116 1.79 -8.26 -14.74
C GLY A 116 0.46 -8.29 -15.49
N GLU A 117 0.59 -8.68 -16.76
CA GLU A 117 -0.40 -9.33 -17.63
C GLU A 117 -1.64 -9.91 -16.93
#